data_AF-A0A1V0GVN3-F1
#
_entry.id   AF-A0A1V0GVN3-F1
#
_cell.length_a   1.000
_cell.length_b   1.000
_cell.length_c   1.000
_cell.angle_alpha   90.00
_cell.angle_beta   90.00
_cell.angle_gamma   90.00
#
_symmetry.space_group_name_H-M   'P 1'
#
loop_
_entity.id
_entity.type
_entity.pdbx_description
1 polymer ?
#
loop_
_entity_poly.entity_id
_entity_poly.type
_entity_poly.pdbx_seq_one_letter_code
_entity_poly.pdbx_strand_id
1 'polypeptide(L)'
;MTDSAPKQEPPYGLRMPPDLKARVKAAAEANNRSMNAEIVATLEEKYPAPNLASALTAMTVETVQQLSEMSSEERAKFMEGLRAQLSKIPDPMDRKILAVMFVSANAMIEDPDSDDSVFADMVKQRAFDLASPSED
;
A
#
# COMPACT_ATOMS: atom_id res chain seq x y z
N MET A 1 7.15 29.91 25.84
CA MET A 1 7.96 28.75 25.43
C MET A 1 7.32 27.54 26.09
N THR A 2 6.50 26.78 25.36
CA THR A 2 5.87 25.56 25.88
C THR A 2 6.73 24.37 25.49
N ASP A 3 7.51 23.92 26.46
CA ASP A 3 8.30 22.69 26.39
C ASP A 3 7.34 21.50 26.58
N SER A 4 6.84 20.96 25.46
CA SER A 4 6.11 19.70 25.46
C SER A 4 7.10 18.59 25.14
N ALA A 5 7.84 18.13 26.15
CA ALA A 5 8.60 16.89 26.05
C ALA A 5 7.65 15.74 25.61
N PRO A 6 8.08 14.84 24.71
CA PRO A 6 7.24 13.75 24.25
C PRO A 6 6.87 12.87 25.46
N LYS A 7 5.56 12.73 25.69
CA LYS A 7 5.01 11.94 26.79
C LYS A 7 5.34 10.48 26.53
N GLN A 8 6.35 9.95 27.23
CA GLN A 8 6.70 8.53 27.14
C GLN A 8 5.48 7.68 27.50
N GLU A 9 5.17 6.71 26.67
CA GLU A 9 4.08 5.78 26.94
C GLU A 9 4.40 4.93 28.19
N PRO A 10 3.43 4.68 29.06
CA PRO A 10 3.65 3.88 30.24
C PRO A 10 4.06 2.44 29.85
N PRO A 11 4.93 1.77 30.63
CA PRO A 11 5.36 0.42 30.32
C PRO A 11 4.19 -0.56 30.16
N TYR A 12 4.16 -1.32 29.06
CA TYR A 12 3.16 -2.36 28.83
C TYR A 12 3.55 -3.65 29.57
N GLY A 13 2.65 -4.16 30.42
CA GLY A 13 2.87 -5.34 31.26
C GLY A 13 2.80 -6.67 30.49
N LEU A 14 3.71 -6.89 29.54
CA LEU A 14 3.76 -8.12 28.74
C LEU A 14 4.16 -9.33 29.59
N ARG A 15 3.27 -10.32 29.68
CA ARG A 15 3.56 -11.60 30.34
C ARG A 15 4.26 -12.54 29.36
N MET A 16 5.50 -12.92 29.66
CA MET A 16 6.29 -13.84 28.83
C MET A 16 6.77 -15.04 29.64
N PRO A 17 6.80 -16.25 29.05
CA PRO A 17 7.51 -17.39 29.63
C PRO A 17 8.98 -17.05 29.89
N PRO A 18 9.61 -17.64 30.92
CA PRO A 18 10.98 -17.31 31.31
C PRO A 18 12.00 -17.59 30.20
N ASP A 19 11.82 -18.69 29.45
CA ASP A 19 12.66 -19.03 28.30
C ASP A 19 12.61 -17.96 27.19
N LEU A 20 11.40 -17.53 26.83
CA LEU A 20 11.21 -16.48 25.82
C LEU A 20 11.86 -15.17 26.26
N LYS A 21 11.70 -14.78 27.54
CA LYS A 21 12.33 -13.58 28.08
C LYS A 21 13.86 -13.64 28.00
N ALA A 22 14.46 -14.80 28.28
CA ALA A 22 15.91 -14.99 28.18
C ALA A 22 16.40 -14.85 26.73
N ARG A 23 15.69 -15.45 25.77
CA ARG A 23 16.00 -15.34 24.34
C ARG A 23 15.91 -13.91 23.81
N VAL A 24 14.85 -13.19 24.16
CA VAL A 24 14.67 -11.78 23.77
C VAL A 24 15.75 -10.88 24.40
N LYS A 25 16.13 -11.13 25.65
CA LYS A 25 17.22 -10.40 26.30
C LYS A 25 18.55 -10.59 25.57
N ALA A 26 18.89 -11.82 25.21
CA ALA A 26 20.12 -12.12 24.46
C ALA A 26 20.13 -11.45 23.06
N ALA A 27 18.98 -11.45 22.36
CA ALA A 27 18.85 -10.74 21.08
C ALA A 27 19.03 -9.22 21.23
N ALA A 28 18.44 -8.63 22.27
CA ALA A 28 18.58 -7.21 22.57
C ALA A 28 20.04 -6.82 22.85
N GLU A 29 20.76 -7.63 23.65
CA GLU A 29 22.19 -7.44 23.94
C GLU A 29 23.04 -7.54 22.64
N ALA A 30 22.78 -8.53 21.79
CA ALA A 30 23.46 -8.67 20.50
C ALA A 30 23.21 -7.49 19.55
N ASN A 31 22.00 -6.92 19.59
CA ASN A 31 21.58 -5.79 18.75
C ASN A 31 21.91 -4.42 19.37
N ASN A 32 22.58 -4.36 20.52
CA ASN A 32 22.85 -3.13 21.28
C ASN A 32 21.59 -2.29 21.56
N ARG A 33 20.47 -2.96 21.86
CA ARG A 33 19.16 -2.36 22.16
C ARG A 33 18.74 -2.67 23.59
N SER A 34 17.86 -1.84 24.15
CA SER A 34 17.14 -2.23 25.37
C SER A 34 16.20 -3.39 25.04
N MET A 35 15.87 -4.21 26.04
CA MET A 35 14.91 -5.32 25.84
C MET A 35 13.56 -4.83 25.29
N ASN A 36 13.10 -3.64 25.72
CA ASN A 36 11.87 -3.06 25.19
C ASN A 36 12.02 -2.61 23.73
N ALA A 37 13.15 -1.98 23.38
CA ALA A 37 13.43 -1.57 22.00
C ALA A 37 13.53 -2.76 21.05
N GLU A 38 14.07 -3.89 21.51
CA GLU A 38 14.10 -5.12 20.73
C GLU A 38 12.70 -5.69 20.52
N ILE A 39 11.87 -5.76 21.58
CA ILE A 39 10.47 -6.22 21.46
C ILE A 39 9.72 -5.37 20.44
N VAL A 40 9.83 -4.04 20.53
CA VAL A 40 9.18 -3.12 19.59
C VAL A 40 9.69 -3.36 18.17
N ALA A 41 11.00 -3.40 17.94
CA ALA A 41 11.56 -3.60 16.62
C ALA A 41 11.14 -4.94 15.99
N THR A 42 11.14 -6.03 16.75
CA THR A 42 10.67 -7.35 16.27
C THR A 42 9.17 -7.31 15.94
N LEU A 43 8.36 -6.62 16.74
CA LEU A 43 6.93 -6.48 16.48
C LEU A 43 6.67 -5.61 15.24
N GLU A 44 7.40 -4.52 15.05
CA GLU A 44 7.29 -3.66 13.86
C GLU A 44 7.73 -4.38 12.58
N GLU A 45 8.72 -5.27 12.66
CA GLU A 45 9.11 -6.10 11.52
C GLU A 45 7.98 -7.06 11.12
N LYS A 46 7.30 -7.67 12.10
CA LYS A 46 6.23 -8.64 11.84
C LYS A 46 4.88 -8.00 11.54
N TYR A 47 4.63 -6.83 12.12
CA TYR A 47 3.39 -6.06 12.07
C TYR A 47 3.75 -4.59 11.76
N PRO A 48 4.22 -4.32 10.52
CA PRO A 48 4.59 -2.96 10.15
C PRO A 48 3.37 -2.05 10.26
N ALA A 49 3.61 -0.79 10.63
CA ALA A 49 2.56 0.21 10.62
C ALA A 49 1.94 0.26 9.21
N PRO A 50 0.60 0.25 9.09
CA PRO A 50 -0.05 0.40 7.81
C PRO A 50 0.41 1.71 7.19
N ASN A 51 1.07 1.61 6.04
CA ASN A 51 1.52 2.76 5.27
C ASN A 51 0.79 2.78 3.92
N LEU A 52 0.76 3.95 3.29
CA LEU A 52 0.04 4.15 2.04
C LEU A 52 0.47 3.15 0.96
N ALA A 53 1.75 2.81 0.88
CA ALA A 53 2.25 1.83 -0.09
C ALA A 53 1.64 0.44 0.16
N SER A 54 1.66 -0.06 1.40
CA SER A 54 1.07 -1.37 1.75
C SER A 54 -0.44 -1.43 1.46
N ALA A 55 -1.17 -0.34 1.75
CA ALA A 55 -2.60 -0.25 1.46
C ALA A 55 -2.87 -0.23 -0.05
N LEU A 56 -2.12 0.57 -0.81
CA LEU A 56 -2.23 0.63 -2.28
C LEU A 56 -1.87 -0.70 -2.93
N THR A 57 -0.84 -1.40 -2.44
CA THR A 57 -0.46 -2.72 -2.93
C THR A 57 -1.58 -3.74 -2.69
N ALA A 58 -2.15 -3.80 -1.48
CA ALA A 58 -3.26 -4.70 -1.19
C ALA A 58 -4.47 -4.43 -2.09
N MET A 59 -4.87 -3.16 -2.23
CA MET A 59 -5.96 -2.75 -3.13
C MET A 59 -5.68 -3.11 -4.59
N THR A 60 -4.43 -2.93 -5.05
CA THR A 60 -4.04 -3.26 -6.44
C THR A 60 -4.13 -4.77 -6.68
N VAL A 61 -3.66 -5.61 -5.75
CA VAL A 61 -3.75 -7.07 -5.85
C VAL A 61 -5.21 -7.53 -5.93
N GLU A 62 -6.07 -7.01 -5.04
CA GLU A 62 -7.51 -7.31 -5.07
C GLU A 62 -8.14 -6.87 -6.40
N THR A 63 -7.74 -5.72 -6.93
CA THR A 63 -8.25 -5.20 -8.20
C THR A 63 -7.79 -6.04 -9.39
N VAL A 64 -6.51 -6.45 -9.42
CA VAL A 64 -5.99 -7.39 -10.44
C VAL A 64 -6.77 -8.68 -10.41
N GLN A 65 -7.01 -9.26 -9.23
CA GLN A 65 -7.78 -10.49 -9.09
C GLN A 65 -9.19 -10.33 -9.69
N GLN A 66 -9.92 -9.29 -9.29
CA GLN A 66 -11.27 -9.01 -9.81
C GLN A 66 -11.28 -8.82 -11.33
N LEU A 67 -10.36 -8.04 -11.87
CA LEU A 67 -10.28 -7.79 -13.31
C LEU A 67 -9.84 -9.03 -14.11
N SER A 68 -9.06 -9.93 -13.50
CA SER A 68 -8.61 -11.18 -14.12
C SER A 68 -9.74 -12.21 -14.24
N GLU A 69 -10.72 -12.15 -13.34
CA GLU A 69 -11.91 -13.02 -13.35
C GLU A 69 -12.95 -12.57 -14.39
N MET A 70 -12.90 -11.31 -14.81
CA MET A 70 -13.76 -10.77 -15.87
C MET A 70 -13.30 -11.24 -17.26
N SER A 71 -14.25 -11.47 -18.17
CA SER A 71 -13.91 -11.64 -19.59
C SER A 71 -13.29 -10.36 -20.16
N SER A 72 -12.52 -10.47 -21.25
CA SER A 72 -11.90 -9.30 -21.88
C SER A 72 -12.93 -8.24 -22.31
N GLU A 73 -14.12 -8.65 -22.75
CA GLU A 73 -15.20 -7.72 -23.13
C GLU A 73 -15.81 -7.01 -21.91
N GLU A 74 -16.02 -7.72 -20.81
CA GLU A 74 -16.53 -7.15 -19.56
C GLU A 74 -15.52 -6.18 -18.94
N ARG A 75 -14.24 -6.57 -18.93
CA ARG A 75 -13.15 -5.72 -18.45
C ARG A 75 -13.02 -4.44 -19.29
N ALA A 76 -13.12 -4.52 -20.62
CA ALA A 76 -13.09 -3.34 -21.48
C ALA A 76 -14.25 -2.39 -21.17
N LYS A 77 -15.48 -2.90 -21.03
CA LYS A 77 -16.66 -2.10 -20.64
C LYS A 77 -16.51 -1.49 -19.25
N PHE A 78 -15.92 -2.23 -18.31
CA PHE A 78 -15.63 -1.72 -16.98
C PHE A 78 -14.65 -0.54 -17.05
N MET A 79 -13.54 -0.68 -17.78
CA MET A 79 -12.54 0.38 -17.93
C MET A 79 -13.12 1.61 -18.64
N GLU A 80 -14.01 1.43 -19.62
CA GLU A 80 -14.74 2.52 -20.27
C GLU A 80 -15.67 3.25 -19.28
N GLY A 81 -16.46 2.50 -18.50
CA GLY A 81 -17.35 3.06 -17.49
C GLY A 81 -16.64 3.71 -16.30
N LEU A 82 -15.41 3.28 -16.01
CA LEU A 82 -14.59 3.77 -14.91
C LEU A 82 -14.29 5.26 -15.04
N ARG A 83 -14.08 5.77 -16.27
CA ARG A 83 -13.88 7.21 -16.51
C ARG A 83 -15.01 8.05 -15.93
N ALA A 84 -16.25 7.65 -16.19
CA ALA A 84 -17.45 8.35 -15.71
C ALA A 84 -17.66 8.25 -14.19
N GLN A 85 -17.09 7.24 -13.54
CA GLN A 85 -17.10 7.14 -12.07
C GLN A 85 -15.99 7.98 -11.45
N LEU A 86 -14.79 7.97 -12.05
CA LEU A 86 -13.66 8.77 -11.61
C LEU A 86 -13.95 10.27 -11.68
N SER A 87 -14.70 10.74 -12.69
CA SER A 87 -15.09 12.15 -12.78
C SER A 87 -15.97 12.64 -11.62
N LYS A 88 -16.67 11.72 -10.93
CA LYS A 88 -17.48 12.05 -9.74
C LYS A 88 -16.64 12.23 -8.48
N ILE A 89 -15.36 11.85 -8.50
CA ILE A 89 -14.44 12.01 -7.37
C ILE A 89 -14.01 13.49 -7.30
N PRO A 90 -14.36 14.22 -6.23
CA PRO A 90 -14.08 15.65 -6.14
C PRO A 90 -12.58 15.97 -6.04
N ASP A 91 -11.85 15.16 -5.28
CA ASP A 91 -10.42 15.37 -5.05
C ASP A 91 -9.59 14.90 -6.26
N PRO A 92 -8.80 15.79 -6.91
CA PRO A 92 -8.01 15.43 -8.07
C PRO A 92 -6.88 14.44 -7.79
N MET A 93 -6.36 14.40 -6.55
CA MET A 93 -5.32 13.47 -6.16
C MET A 93 -5.91 12.07 -6.00
N ASP A 94 -7.04 11.94 -5.29
CA ASP A 94 -7.73 10.65 -5.13
C ASP A 94 -8.13 10.06 -6.48
N ARG A 95 -8.64 10.91 -7.39
CA ARG A 95 -8.96 10.52 -8.77
C ARG A 95 -7.75 9.97 -9.51
N LYS A 96 -6.60 10.63 -9.40
CA LYS A 96 -5.34 10.19 -10.04
C LYS A 96 -4.81 8.90 -9.43
N ILE A 97 -4.83 8.77 -8.11
CA ILE A 97 -4.38 7.55 -7.40
C ILE A 97 -5.20 6.35 -7.86
N LEU A 98 -6.53 6.48 -7.90
CA LEU A 98 -7.41 5.40 -8.35
C LEU A 98 -7.23 5.10 -9.84
N ALA A 99 -7.08 6.13 -10.68
CA ALA A 99 -6.81 5.92 -12.12
C ALA A 99 -5.50 5.15 -12.35
N VAL A 100 -4.42 5.53 -11.67
CA VAL A 100 -3.14 4.81 -11.74
C VAL A 100 -3.30 3.36 -11.29
N MET A 101 -4.03 3.12 -10.20
CA MET A 101 -4.26 1.78 -9.65
C MET A 101 -4.99 0.87 -10.65
N PHE A 102 -6.13 1.31 -11.21
CA PHE A 102 -6.89 0.51 -12.18
C PHE A 102 -6.15 0.31 -13.50
N VAL A 103 -5.46 1.34 -14.00
CA VAL A 103 -4.67 1.24 -15.23
C VAL A 103 -3.49 0.27 -15.05
N SER A 104 -2.79 0.34 -13.91
CA SER A 104 -1.71 -0.60 -13.59
C SER A 104 -2.22 -2.03 -13.51
N ALA A 105 -3.34 -2.24 -12.81
CA ALA A 105 -3.95 -3.56 -12.68
C ALA A 105 -4.36 -4.15 -14.04
N ASN A 106 -5.00 -3.34 -14.90
CA ASN A 106 -5.38 -3.78 -16.24
C ASN A 106 -4.15 -4.06 -17.13
N ALA A 107 -3.11 -3.23 -17.06
CA ALA A 107 -1.88 -3.42 -17.83
C ALA A 107 -1.13 -4.70 -17.44
N MET A 108 -1.06 -5.03 -16.14
CA MET A 108 -0.45 -6.28 -15.66
C MET A 108 -1.16 -7.54 -16.19
N ILE A 109 -2.46 -7.44 -16.46
CA ILE A 109 -3.24 -8.53 -17.05
C ILE A 109 -3.02 -8.62 -18.57
N GLU A 110 -2.91 -7.48 -19.25
CA GLU A 110 -2.69 -7.41 -20.70
C GLU A 110 -1.29 -7.86 -21.11
N ASP A 111 -0.26 -7.46 -20.35
CA ASP A 111 1.14 -7.72 -20.66
C ASP A 111 1.94 -7.99 -19.37
N PRO A 112 1.93 -9.22 -18.85
CA PRO A 112 2.58 -9.57 -17.58
C PRO A 112 4.12 -9.55 -17.65
N ASP A 113 4.71 -9.57 -18.86
CA ASP A 113 6.16 -9.66 -19.08
C ASP A 113 6.78 -8.31 -19.50
N SER A 114 6.03 -7.21 -19.41
CA SER A 114 6.48 -5.89 -19.85
C SER A 114 7.69 -5.38 -19.05
N ASP A 115 8.64 -4.69 -19.71
CA ASP A 115 9.76 -4.00 -19.06
C ASP A 115 9.26 -2.89 -18.11
N ASP A 116 9.75 -2.89 -16.87
CA ASP A 116 9.37 -1.96 -15.79
C ASP A 116 9.37 -0.48 -16.23
N SER A 117 10.33 -0.07 -17.07
CA SER A 117 10.49 1.32 -17.49
C SER A 117 9.42 1.76 -18.50
N VAL A 118 9.11 0.89 -19.48
CA VAL A 118 8.08 1.11 -20.50
C VAL A 118 6.68 1.03 -19.86
N PHE A 119 6.51 0.08 -18.94
CA PHE A 119 5.30 -0.10 -18.17
C PHE A 119 4.96 1.16 -17.36
N ALA A 120 5.94 1.72 -16.64
CA ALA A 120 5.72 2.89 -15.80
C ALA A 120 5.25 4.12 -16.61
N ASP A 121 5.84 4.38 -17.77
CA ASP A 121 5.47 5.54 -18.59
C ASP A 121 4.12 5.34 -19.29
N MET A 122 3.83 4.13 -19.77
CA MET A 122 2.50 3.77 -20.30
C MET A 122 1.41 3.98 -19.25
N VAL A 123 1.62 3.47 -18.03
CA VAL A 123 0.65 3.58 -16.92
C VAL A 123 0.40 5.05 -16.58
N LYS A 124 1.45 5.87 -16.46
CA LYS A 124 1.30 7.30 -16.17
C LYS A 124 0.43 8.00 -17.23
N GLN A 125 0.69 7.74 -18.52
CA GLN A 125 -0.06 8.37 -19.60
C GLN A 125 -1.52 7.94 -19.60
N ARG A 126 -1.79 6.62 -19.59
CA ARG A 126 -3.17 6.08 -19.57
C ARG A 126 -3.94 6.54 -18.33
N ALA A 127 -3.29 6.62 -17.17
CA ALA A 127 -3.92 7.10 -15.95
C ALA A 127 -4.23 8.60 -16.00
N PHE A 128 -3.36 9.40 -16.61
CA PHE A 128 -3.62 10.82 -16.85
C PHE A 128 -4.84 11.01 -17.76
N ASP A 129 -4.91 10.26 -18.87
CA ASP A 129 -6.00 10.33 -19.83
C ASP A 129 -7.34 9.90 -19.21
N LEU A 130 -7.29 8.88 -18.33
CA LEU A 130 -8.46 8.37 -17.61
C LEU A 130 -8.93 9.31 -16.49
N ALA A 131 -8.01 9.97 -15.79
CA ALA A 131 -8.31 10.90 -14.69
C ALA A 131 -8.68 12.31 -15.15
N SER A 132 -8.45 12.64 -16.43
CA SER A 132 -8.78 13.94 -17.00
C SER A 132 -10.27 14.03 -17.33
N PRO A 133 -10.95 15.13 -16.96
CA PRO A 133 -12.34 15.36 -17.39
C PRO A 133 -12.43 15.29 -18.93
N SER A 134 -13.54 14.81 -19.48
CA SER A 134 -13.76 14.92 -20.93
C SER A 134 -13.76 16.40 -21.30
N GLU A 135 -12.96 16.77 -22.28
CA GLU A 135 -13.11 18.07 -22.96
C GLU A 135 -14.37 17.95 -23.84
N ASP A 136 -15.54 18.17 -23.24
CA ASP A 136 -16.80 18.41 -23.95
C ASP A 136 -17.06 19.93 -24.06
#